data_AF-A0A2V5IYG1-F1
#
_entry.id   AF-A0A2V5IYG1-F1
#
_cell.length_a   1.000
_cell.length_b   1.000
_cell.length_c   1.000
_cell.angle_alpha   90.00
_cell.angle_beta   90.00
_cell.angle_gamma   90.00
#
_symmetry.space_group_name_H-M   'P 1'
#
loop_
_entity.id
_entity.type
_entity.pdbx_description
1 polymer ?
#
loop_
_entity_poly.entity_id
_entity_poly.type
_entity_poly.pdbx_seq_one_letter_code
_entity_poly.pdbx_strand_id
1 'polypeptide(L)'
;MDCERDFETTLIRQAEFTVLFAGHRSFSISYEQLISGERSQLDKLLRFLGVSTRELTTTTRRLGRDNLRSVIANYDELREYFCESRFAEFF
;
A
#
# COMPACT_ATOMS: atom_id res chain seq x y z
N MET A 1 -30.43 -3.29 0.41
CA MET A 1 -30.79 -4.72 0.44
C MET A 1 -29.56 -5.62 0.39
N ASP A 2 -28.77 -5.69 -0.68
CA ASP A 2 -27.60 -6.62 -0.70
C ASP A 2 -26.39 -6.09 0.10
N CYS A 3 -26.07 -4.79 -0.01
CA CYS A 3 -24.96 -4.21 0.76
C CYS A 3 -25.16 -4.30 2.28
N GLU A 4 -26.38 -4.04 2.77
CA GLU A 4 -26.68 -4.11 4.22
C GLU A 4 -26.50 -5.52 4.76
N ARG A 5 -26.94 -6.54 3.98
CA ARG A 5 -26.76 -7.95 4.32
C ARG A 5 -25.28 -8.33 4.36
N ASP A 6 -24.46 -7.79 3.46
CA ASP A 6 -23.02 -8.04 3.45
C ASP A 6 -22.33 -7.42 4.69
N PHE A 7 -22.74 -6.22 5.11
CA PHE A 7 -22.25 -5.60 6.35
C PHE A 7 -22.63 -6.42 7.58
N GLU A 8 -23.90 -6.82 7.72
CA GLU A 8 -24.36 -7.65 8.83
C GLU A 8 -23.62 -8.98 8.89
N THR A 9 -23.47 -9.64 7.74
CA THR A 9 -22.73 -10.91 7.62
C THR A 9 -21.26 -10.75 8.06
N THR A 10 -20.63 -9.64 7.67
CA THR A 10 -19.25 -9.33 8.06
C THR A 10 -19.13 -9.13 9.57
N LEU A 11 -20.07 -8.39 10.18
CA LEU A 11 -20.09 -8.15 11.63
C LEU A 11 -20.29 -9.44 12.42
N ILE A 12 -21.21 -10.31 11.98
CA ILE A 12 -21.47 -11.61 12.61
C ILE A 12 -20.19 -12.46 12.58
N ARG A 13 -19.55 -12.60 11.42
CA ARG A 13 -18.30 -13.36 11.28
C ARG A 13 -17.18 -12.81 12.16
N GLN A 14 -17.08 -11.48 12.27
CA GLN A 14 -16.06 -10.85 13.10
C GLN A 14 -16.27 -11.13 14.59
N ALA A 15 -17.52 -11.13 15.05
CA ALA A 15 -17.88 -11.53 16.41
C ALA A 15 -17.59 -13.02 16.66
N GLU A 16 -17.95 -13.90 15.73
CA GLU A 16 -17.66 -15.33 15.79
C GLU A 16 -16.15 -15.60 15.90
N PHE A 17 -15.33 -14.94 15.07
CA PHE A 17 -13.89 -15.06 15.14
C PHE A 17 -13.30 -14.57 16.46
N THR A 18 -13.88 -13.51 17.03
CA THR A 18 -13.46 -13.00 18.35
C THR A 18 -13.69 -14.05 19.43
N VAL A 19 -14.83 -14.74 19.40
CA VAL A 19 -15.14 -15.82 20.34
C VAL A 19 -14.26 -17.05 20.09
N LEU A 20 -14.16 -17.50 18.83
CA LEU A 20 -13.42 -18.69 18.45
C LEU A 20 -11.92 -18.59 18.83
N PHE A 21 -11.34 -17.40 18.68
CA PHE A 21 -9.93 -17.16 18.96
C PHE A 21 -9.67 -16.50 20.33
N ALA A 22 -10.66 -16.42 21.22
CA ALA A 22 -10.49 -15.76 22.53
C ALA A 22 -9.37 -16.38 23.40
N GLY A 23 -9.10 -17.69 23.24
CA GLY A 23 -8.00 -18.39 23.91
C GLY A 23 -6.65 -18.28 23.21
N HIS A 24 -6.57 -17.61 22.06
CA HIS A 24 -5.37 -17.49 21.25
C HIS A 24 -4.85 -16.06 21.26
N ARG A 25 -3.52 -15.93 21.15
CA ARG A 25 -2.92 -14.63 20.87
C ARG A 25 -3.40 -14.15 19.51
N SER A 26 -4.08 -13.01 19.47
CA SER A 26 -4.55 -12.36 18.25
C SER A 26 -3.92 -10.97 18.09
N PHE A 27 -3.80 -10.52 16.85
CA PHE A 27 -3.32 -9.18 16.50
C PHE A 27 -4.18 -8.64 15.36
N SER A 28 -4.71 -7.43 15.52
CA SER A 28 -5.55 -6.77 14.53
C SER A 28 -4.86 -5.52 14.02
N ILE A 29 -4.87 -5.35 12.70
CA ILE A 29 -4.32 -4.17 12.02
C ILE A 29 -5.20 -3.86 10.82
N SER A 30 -5.58 -2.58 10.66
CA SER A 30 -6.30 -2.12 9.48
C SER A 30 -5.35 -1.79 8.34
N TYR A 31 -5.90 -1.68 7.12
CA TYR A 31 -5.13 -1.25 5.97
C TYR A 31 -4.53 0.15 6.18
N GLU A 32 -5.32 1.08 6.70
CA GLU A 32 -4.92 2.46 6.98
C GLU A 32 -3.78 2.52 8.00
N GLN A 33 -3.86 1.69 9.04
CA GLN A 33 -2.78 1.57 10.03
C GLN A 33 -1.50 1.04 9.39
N LEU A 34 -1.60 0.07 8.47
CA LEU A 34 -0.45 -0.49 7.76
C LEU A 34 0.20 0.52 6.81
N ILE A 35 -0.60 1.30 6.06
CA ILE A 35 -0.08 2.26 5.07
C ILE A 35 0.30 3.62 5.64
N SER A 36 -0.14 3.96 6.87
CA SER A 36 0.23 5.20 7.54
C SER A 36 1.74 5.37 7.73
N GLY A 37 2.51 4.28 7.59
CA GLY A 37 3.96 4.28 7.76
C GLY A 37 4.39 4.43 9.21
N GLU A 38 3.46 4.31 10.17
CA GLU A 38 3.76 4.34 11.59
C GLU A 38 4.60 3.10 11.94
N ARG A 39 5.93 3.27 12.02
CA ARG A 39 6.88 2.20 12.38
C ARG A 39 6.45 1.42 13.63
N SER A 40 5.74 2.09 14.54
CA SER A 40 5.19 1.49 15.76
C SER A 40 4.23 0.32 15.50
N GLN A 41 3.45 0.32 14.40
CA GLN A 41 2.49 -0.74 14.09
C GLN A 41 3.17 -1.97 13.50
N LEU A 42 4.11 -1.76 12.58
CA LEU A 42 4.93 -2.83 12.01
C LEU A 42 5.79 -3.50 13.10
N ASP A 43 6.36 -2.73 14.02
CA ASP A 43 7.13 -3.27 15.15
C ASP A 43 6.26 -4.15 16.06
N LYS A 44 5.02 -3.72 16.36
CA LYS A 44 4.08 -4.53 17.14
C LYS A 44 3.71 -5.83 16.42
N LEU A 45 3.49 -5.78 15.10
CA LEU A 45 3.22 -6.96 14.28
C LEU A 45 4.41 -7.94 14.29
N LEU A 46 5.62 -7.44 14.07
CA LEU A 46 6.83 -8.27 14.05
C LEU A 46 7.10 -8.91 15.42
N ARG A 47 6.92 -8.16 16.51
CA ARG A 47 6.97 -8.71 17.88
C ARG A 47 5.89 -9.76 18.12
N PHE A 48 4.67 -9.53 17.63
CA PHE A 48 3.60 -10.51 17.71
C PHE A 48 3.98 -11.81 16.97
N LEU A 49 4.57 -11.71 15.78
CA LEU A 49 5.06 -12.88 15.03
C LEU A 49 6.31 -13.52 15.64
N GLY A 50 6.93 -12.89 16.65
CA GLY A 50 8.15 -13.38 17.28
C GLY A 50 9.40 -13.26 16.39
N VAL A 51 9.38 -12.35 15.41
CA VAL A 51 10.47 -12.13 14.46
C VAL A 51 11.22 -10.84 14.77
N SER A 52 12.51 -10.81 14.48
CA SER A 52 13.34 -9.62 14.64
C SER A 52 13.02 -8.58 13.55
N THR A 53 13.02 -7.31 13.93
CA THR A 53 13.01 -6.21 12.97
C THR A 53 14.33 -6.20 12.18
N ARG A 54 14.24 -5.99 10.87
CA ARG A 54 15.40 -5.78 10.01
C ARG A 54 15.10 -4.64 9.06
N GLU A 55 16.01 -3.67 9.01
CA GLU A 55 15.97 -2.63 8.00
C GLU A 55 16.11 -3.26 6.61
N LEU A 56 15.12 -3.01 5.75
CA LEU A 56 15.15 -3.49 4.37
C LEU A 56 16.08 -2.58 3.57
N THR A 57 17.23 -3.12 3.19
CA THR A 57 18.16 -2.45 2.28
C THR A 57 17.87 -2.91 0.87
N THR A 58 17.57 -1.98 -0.04
CA THR A 58 17.44 -2.28 -1.46
C THR A 58 18.75 -1.92 -2.16
N THR A 59 19.30 -2.83 -2.96
CA THR A 59 20.42 -2.51 -3.87
C THR A 59 19.92 -1.78 -5.11
N THR A 60 18.62 -1.90 -5.40
CA THR A 60 17.93 -1.23 -6.48
C THR A 60 17.52 0.18 -6.04
N ARG A 61 17.99 1.18 -6.77
CA ARG A 61 17.52 2.56 -6.63
C ARG A 61 16.12 2.64 -7.24
N ARG A 62 15.16 3.21 -6.51
CA ARG A 62 13.86 3.58 -7.10
C ARG A 62 14.14 4.51 -8.29
N LEU A 63 13.82 4.06 -9.50
CA LEU A 63 13.75 4.91 -10.68
C LEU A 63 12.62 5.91 -10.44
N GLY A 64 12.96 7.11 -10.00
CA GLY A 64 11.97 8.11 -9.67
C GLY A 64 12.59 9.47 -9.39
N ARG A 65 12.42 10.37 -10.36
CA ARG A 65 12.61 11.85 -10.38
C ARG A 65 13.65 12.39 -11.37
N ASP A 66 14.25 11.56 -12.22
CA ASP A 66 14.97 12.14 -13.35
C ASP A 66 13.93 12.78 -14.28
N ASN A 67 14.17 14.03 -14.66
CA ASN A 67 13.30 14.77 -15.57
C ASN A 67 13.12 13.91 -16.84
N LEU A 68 11.89 13.69 -17.30
CA LEU A 68 11.63 12.89 -18.52
C LEU A 68 12.47 13.38 -19.70
N ARG A 69 12.73 14.70 -19.76
CA ARG A 69 13.64 15.33 -20.71
C ARG A 69 15.07 14.80 -20.66
N SER A 70 15.56 14.42 -19.48
CA SER A 70 16.92 13.90 -19.29
C SER A 70 17.06 12.40 -19.57
N VAL A 71 15.94 11.68 -19.69
CA VAL A 71 15.92 10.22 -19.85
C VAL A 71 15.49 9.80 -21.26
N ILE A 72 14.67 10.62 -21.93
CA ILE A 72 14.15 10.34 -23.26
C ILE A 72 14.99 11.12 -24.29
N ALA A 73 15.76 10.39 -25.11
CA ALA A 73 16.67 10.98 -26.09
C ALA A 73 15.97 11.92 -27.10
N ASN A 74 14.72 11.62 -27.44
CA ASN A 74 13.88 12.40 -28.37
C ASN A 74 12.73 13.14 -27.66
N TYR A 75 12.93 13.53 -26.40
CA TYR A 75 11.88 14.18 -25.60
C TYR A 75 11.27 15.40 -26.29
N ASP A 76 12.11 16.26 -26.87
CA ASP A 76 11.64 17.50 -27.50
C ASP A 76 10.75 17.20 -28.73
N GLU A 77 11.02 16.14 -29.50
CA GLU A 77 10.17 15.69 -30.61
C GLU A 77 8.82 15.13 -30.14
N LEU A 78 8.82 14.36 -29.04
CA LEU A 78 7.58 13.82 -28.47
C LEU A 78 6.72 14.94 -27.88
N ARG A 79 7.34 15.91 -27.20
CA ARG A 79 6.64 17.09 -26.67
C ARG A 79 5.99 17.91 -27.78
N GLU A 80 6.68 18.09 -28.91
CA GLU A 80 6.12 18.79 -30.06
C GLU A 80 4.99 17.99 -30.73
N TYR A 81 5.15 16.68 -30.88
CA TYR A 81 4.12 15.81 -31.44
C TYR A 81 2.85 15.73 -30.59
N PHE A 82 2.98 15.71 -29.26
CA PHE A 82 1.85 15.56 -28.34
C PHE A 82 1.24 16.87 -27.84
N CYS A 83 1.75 18.03 -28.27
CA CYS A 83 1.35 19.35 -27.73
C CYS A 83 -0.14 19.68 -27.87
N GLU A 84 -0.81 19.20 -28.92
CA GLU A 84 -2.25 19.38 -29.14
C GLU A 84 -3.10 18.18 -28.72
N SER A 85 -2.48 17.18 -28.09
CA SER A 85 -3.15 15.96 -27.66
C SER A 85 -3.54 16.02 -26.18
N ARG A 86 -4.47 15.15 -25.78
CA ARG A 86 -4.80 14.91 -24.35
C ARG A 86 -3.59 14.45 -23.51
N PHE A 87 -2.49 14.08 -24.15
CA PHE A 87 -1.29 13.54 -23.49
C PHE A 87 -0.20 14.60 -23.28
N ALA A 88 -0.46 15.86 -23.65
CA ALA A 88 0.47 16.98 -23.44
C ALA A 88 0.85 17.17 -21.95
N GLU A 89 0.05 16.70 -21.00
CA GLU A 89 0.37 16.79 -19.56
C GLU A 89 1.54 15.88 -19.14
N PHE A 90 1.93 14.91 -19.97
CA PHE A 90 2.98 13.93 -19.67
C PHE A 90 4.34 14.27 -20.30
N PHE A 91 4.42 15.29 -21.17
CA PHE A 91 5.63 15.68 -21.93
C PHE A 91 5.79 17.20 -21.98
#